data_AF-A0A7J7Q5V3-F1
#
_entry.id   AF-A0A7J7Q5V3-F1
#
_cell.length_a   1.000
_cell.length_b   1.000
_cell.length_c   1.000
_cell.angle_alpha   90.00
_cell.angle_beta   90.00
_cell.angle_gamma   90.00
#
_symmetry.space_group_name_H-M   'P 1'
#
loop_
_entity.id
_entity.type
_entity.pdbx_description
1 polymer ?
#
loop_
_entity_poly.entity_id
_entity_poly.type
_entity_poly.pdbx_seq_one_letter_code
_entity_poly.pdbx_strand_id
1 'polypeptide(L)'
;MDEQAVESVLAECGQDIDAAIRRLTELKLSNAEQQQQQAQAQAAVAAASQQHDTASVADARQQQHQQQQVPPGPQTAEQWVDALVQEMAAAKDFTDARGRAAKMLQSFEQFVSARSKEGSGGTGSQARAEEALRENAILKRAVQIQNAKLQEASAKDQELAGLKQLVGQYQERLRHLELSNYSLALHLQKATDDRSQTANRPPDVF
;
A
#
# COMPACT_ATOMS: atom_id res chain seq x y z
N MET A 1 5.44 10.70 -14.59
CA MET A 1 5.61 11.46 -13.34
C MET A 1 7.08 11.50 -13.06
N ASP A 2 7.65 12.70 -13.08
CA ASP A 2 9.07 12.88 -12.97
C ASP A 2 9.49 12.74 -11.51
N GLU A 3 10.51 11.91 -11.26
CA GLU A 3 10.98 11.56 -9.92
C GLU A 3 11.41 12.81 -9.13
N GLN A 4 12.00 13.79 -9.84
CA GLN A 4 12.40 15.09 -9.30
C GLN A 4 11.23 15.96 -8.82
N ALA A 5 10.05 15.84 -9.42
CA ALA A 5 8.87 16.60 -9.02
C ALA A 5 8.22 16.02 -7.74
N VAL A 6 8.43 14.73 -7.48
CA VAL A 6 7.96 14.08 -6.25
C VAL A 6 8.85 14.48 -5.08
N GLU A 7 10.17 14.49 -5.29
CA GLU A 7 11.14 14.90 -4.28
C GLU A 7 10.99 16.37 -3.88
N SER A 8 10.72 17.27 -4.84
CA SER A 8 10.52 18.69 -4.54
C SER A 8 9.27 18.94 -3.70
N VAL A 9 8.15 18.29 -4.01
CA VAL A 9 6.90 18.43 -3.25
C VAL A 9 7.04 17.85 -1.85
N LEU A 10 7.74 16.72 -1.69
CA LEU A 10 8.01 16.14 -0.38
C LEU A 10 8.95 17.01 0.47
N ALA A 11 9.93 17.68 -0.17
CA ALA A 11 10.80 18.63 0.51
C ALA A 11 10.06 19.91 0.94
N GLU A 12 9.14 20.42 0.11
CA GLU A 12 8.34 21.61 0.40
C GLU A 12 7.26 21.37 1.46
N CYS A 13 6.62 20.21 1.45
CA CYS A 13 5.53 19.88 2.38
C CYS A 13 6.04 19.36 3.75
N GLY A 14 7.33 19.04 3.87
CA GLY A 14 7.97 18.73 5.16
C GLY A 14 7.28 17.59 5.91
N GLN A 15 6.76 17.87 7.11
CA GLN A 15 6.10 16.90 7.99
C GLN A 15 4.58 16.79 7.79
N ASP A 16 3.96 17.63 6.95
CA ASP A 16 2.52 17.54 6.67
C ASP A 16 2.26 16.62 5.47
N ILE A 17 2.14 15.33 5.80
CA ILE A 17 1.94 14.25 4.83
C ILE A 17 0.61 14.41 4.08
N ASP A 18 -0.42 14.96 4.72
CA ASP A 18 -1.74 15.13 4.11
C ASP A 18 -1.77 16.27 3.08
N ALA A 19 -0.97 17.32 3.30
CA ALA A 19 -0.75 18.36 2.31
C ALA A 19 0.06 17.85 1.10
N ALA A 20 1.07 17.01 1.35
CA ALA A 20 1.88 16.40 0.30
C ALA A 20 1.06 15.47 -0.59
N ILE A 21 0.21 14.62 0.01
CA ILE A 21 -0.68 13.71 -0.72
C ILE A 21 -1.61 14.50 -1.65
N ARG A 22 -2.24 15.58 -1.16
CA ARG A 22 -3.15 16.41 -1.97
C ARG A 22 -2.46 17.03 -3.19
N ARG A 23 -1.30 17.66 -3.00
CA ARG A 23 -0.53 18.26 -4.10
C ARG A 23 -0.05 17.23 -5.12
N LEU A 24 0.42 16.07 -4.66
CA LEU A 24 0.84 14.97 -5.55
C LEU A 24 -0.33 14.41 -6.35
N THR A 25 -1.52 14.29 -5.75
CA THR A 25 -2.73 13.88 -6.48
C THR A 25 -3.18 14.92 -7.50
N GLU A 26 -3.13 16.21 -7.18
CA GLU A 26 -3.43 17.28 -8.13
C GLU A 26 -2.45 17.29 -9.32
N LEU A 27 -1.15 17.10 -9.06
CA LEU A 27 -0.14 16.96 -10.11
C LEU A 27 -0.36 15.70 -10.97
N LYS A 28 -0.86 14.59 -10.39
CA LYS A 28 -1.21 13.38 -11.16
C LYS A 28 -2.36 13.63 -12.11
N LEU A 29 -3.39 14.35 -11.65
CA LEU A 29 -4.52 14.70 -12.48
C LEU A 29 -4.12 15.66 -13.61
N SER A 30 -3.39 16.73 -13.32
CA SER A 30 -2.98 17.69 -14.35
C SER A 30 -2.06 17.09 -15.42
N ASN A 31 -1.15 16.18 -15.05
CA ASN A 31 -0.30 15.48 -16.01
C ASN A 31 -1.10 14.51 -16.89
N ALA A 32 -2.09 13.82 -16.30
CA ALA A 32 -3.01 12.96 -17.07
C ALA A 32 -3.86 13.77 -18.06
N GLU A 33 -4.35 14.95 -17.65
CA GLU A 33 -5.08 15.88 -18.52
C GLU A 33 -4.21 16.42 -19.65
N GLN A 34 -2.95 16.77 -19.36
CA GLN A 34 -1.98 17.20 -20.38
C GLN A 34 -1.62 16.09 -21.38
N GLN A 35 -1.45 14.85 -20.92
CA GLN A 35 -1.24 13.70 -21.81
C GLN A 35 -2.47 13.43 -22.68
N GLN A 36 -3.68 13.60 -22.15
CA GLN A 36 -4.90 13.40 -22.91
C GLN A 36 -5.11 14.50 -23.97
N GLN A 37 -4.74 15.75 -23.68
CA GLN A 37 -4.75 16.84 -24.66
C GLN A 37 -3.65 16.69 -25.72
N GLN A 38 -2.45 16.23 -25.36
CA GLN A 38 -1.41 15.92 -26.35
C GLN A 38 -1.79 14.74 -27.25
N ALA A 39 -2.44 13.70 -26.71
CA ALA A 39 -2.92 12.57 -27.51
C ALA A 39 -4.03 13.00 -28.49
N GLN A 40 -4.94 13.89 -28.08
CA GLN A 40 -5.96 14.45 -28.97
C GLN A 40 -5.36 15.39 -30.04
N ALA A 41 -4.36 16.20 -29.69
CA ALA A 41 -3.65 17.05 -30.66
C ALA A 41 -2.85 16.21 -31.68
N GLN A 42 -2.18 15.14 -31.25
CA GLN A 42 -1.44 14.24 -32.15
C GLN A 42 -2.37 13.42 -33.05
N ALA A 43 -3.54 13.01 -32.55
CA ALA A 43 -4.57 12.37 -33.37
C ALA A 43 -5.16 13.31 -34.43
N ALA A 44 -5.34 14.60 -34.11
CA ALA A 44 -5.81 15.61 -35.07
C ALA A 44 -4.75 15.92 -36.16
N VAL A 45 -3.46 15.94 -35.82
CA VAL A 45 -2.37 16.15 -36.79
C VAL A 45 -2.18 14.92 -37.70
N ALA A 46 -2.33 13.70 -37.16
CA ALA A 46 -2.28 12.47 -37.95
C ALA A 46 -3.46 12.33 -38.93
N ALA A 47 -4.65 12.84 -38.58
CA ALA A 47 -5.80 12.89 -39.48
C ALA A 47 -5.63 13.92 -40.62
N ALA A 48 -4.86 15.00 -40.40
CA ALA A 48 -4.59 16.02 -41.41
C ALA A 48 -3.50 15.63 -42.43
N SER A 49 -2.62 14.66 -42.11
CA SER A 49 -1.55 14.20 -43.01
C SER A 49 -1.94 13.06 -43.97
N GLN A 50 -3.18 12.56 -43.95
CA GLN A 50 -3.66 11.51 -44.88
C GLN A 50 -4.44 12.04 -46.10
N GLN A 51 -4.22 13.30 -46.49
CA GLN A 51 -4.75 13.86 -47.75
C GLN A 51 -3.63 14.16 -48.74
N HIS A 52 -2.77 13.20 -49.06
CA HIS A 52 -2.00 13.21 -50.31
C HIS A 52 -1.28 11.86 -50.50
N ASP A 53 -1.95 10.91 -51.15
CA ASP A 53 -1.47 10.36 -52.41
C ASP A 53 -2.38 9.23 -52.90
N THR A 54 -2.55 9.24 -54.21
CA THR A 54 -3.63 8.65 -54.96
C THR A 54 -3.25 7.28 -55.53
N ALA A 55 -4.28 6.45 -55.66
CA ALA A 55 -4.52 5.48 -56.74
C ALA A 55 -3.55 4.30 -56.97
N SER A 56 -4.19 3.15 -57.23
CA SER A 56 -3.63 1.88 -57.71
C SER A 56 -2.96 1.06 -56.60
N VAL A 57 -3.48 -0.08 -56.18
CA VAL A 57 -3.73 -1.27 -57.00
C VAL A 57 -4.99 -1.99 -56.49
N ALA A 58 -5.96 -2.10 -57.39
CA ALA A 58 -7.05 -3.06 -57.26
C ALA A 58 -6.51 -4.47 -57.51
N ASP A 59 -7.23 -5.44 -56.93
CA ASP A 59 -7.18 -6.87 -57.19
C ASP A 59 -6.42 -7.72 -56.15
N ALA A 60 -7.00 -8.89 -55.88
CA ALA A 60 -6.60 -9.93 -54.93
C ALA A 60 -6.84 -9.64 -53.44
N ARG A 61 -8.11 -9.73 -53.01
CA ARG A 61 -8.53 -10.49 -51.80
C ARG A 61 -10.06 -10.48 -51.58
N GLN A 62 -10.82 -10.70 -52.64
CA GLN A 62 -12.14 -11.33 -52.51
C GLN A 62 -11.93 -12.83 -52.36
N GLN A 63 -11.82 -13.31 -51.12
CA GLN A 63 -12.25 -14.66 -50.75
C GLN A 63 -12.19 -14.83 -49.23
N GLN A 64 -13.29 -15.35 -48.69
CA GLN A 64 -13.45 -15.90 -47.35
C GLN A 64 -13.68 -14.90 -46.21
N HIS A 65 -14.89 -14.36 -46.15
CA HIS A 65 -15.65 -14.26 -44.89
C HIS A 65 -17.09 -14.70 -45.17
N GLN A 66 -17.29 -16.00 -45.43
CA GLN A 66 -18.56 -16.62 -45.06
C GLN A 66 -18.56 -16.68 -43.53
N GLN A 67 -19.11 -15.64 -42.90
CA GLN A 67 -19.56 -15.75 -41.52
C GLN A 67 -20.67 -16.80 -41.52
N GLN A 68 -20.32 -18.01 -41.08
CA GLN A 68 -21.28 -18.98 -40.63
C GLN A 68 -22.04 -18.33 -39.47
N GLN A 69 -23.24 -17.84 -39.78
CA GLN A 69 -24.27 -17.58 -38.79
C GLN A 69 -24.60 -18.92 -38.13
N VAL A 70 -23.96 -19.19 -37.00
CA VAL A 70 -24.39 -20.24 -36.08
C VAL A 70 -25.77 -19.80 -35.56
N PRO A 71 -26.84 -20.58 -35.73
CA PRO A 71 -28.13 -20.24 -35.15
C PRO A 71 -27.99 -20.14 -33.61
N PRO A 72 -28.75 -19.27 -32.94
CA PRO A 72 -28.66 -19.12 -31.50
C PRO A 72 -29.07 -20.44 -30.84
N GLY A 73 -28.08 -21.16 -30.30
CA GLY A 73 -28.33 -22.31 -29.43
C GLY A 73 -29.01 -21.87 -28.12
N PRO A 74 -29.54 -22.82 -27.34
CA PRO A 74 -30.17 -22.53 -26.05
C PRO A 74 -29.23 -21.71 -25.14
N GLN A 75 -29.75 -20.64 -24.54
CA GLN A 75 -28.94 -19.70 -23.73
C GLN A 75 -29.22 -19.79 -22.22
N THR A 76 -30.40 -20.30 -21.85
CA THR A 76 -30.86 -20.48 -20.47
C THR A 76 -30.95 -21.95 -20.08
N ALA A 77 -30.80 -22.24 -18.78
CA ALA A 77 -30.82 -23.61 -18.25
C ALA A 77 -32.10 -24.38 -18.65
N GLU A 78 -33.25 -23.71 -18.65
CA GLU A 78 -34.53 -24.30 -19.06
C GLU A 78 -34.54 -24.70 -20.54
N GLN A 79 -33.99 -23.88 -21.43
CA GLN A 79 -33.89 -24.18 -22.86
C GLN A 79 -32.93 -25.34 -23.16
N TRP A 80 -31.87 -25.51 -22.36
CA TRP A 80 -30.98 -26.67 -22.44
C TRP A 80 -31.67 -27.96 -22.01
N VAL A 81 -32.52 -27.90 -20.99
CA VAL A 81 -33.32 -29.04 -20.51
C VAL A 81 -34.39 -29.40 -21.55
N ASP A 82 -35.11 -28.43 -22.09
CA ASP A 82 -36.13 -28.66 -23.11
C ASP A 82 -35.54 -29.25 -24.39
N ALA A 83 -34.40 -28.73 -24.85
CA ALA A 83 -33.68 -29.26 -26.01
C ALA A 83 -33.17 -30.69 -25.76
N LEU A 84 -32.71 -31.01 -24.55
CA LEU A 84 -32.30 -32.37 -24.18
C LEU A 84 -33.49 -33.34 -24.20
N VAL A 85 -34.61 -32.95 -23.60
CA VAL A 85 -35.82 -33.77 -23.55
C VAL A 85 -36.39 -33.98 -24.95
N GLN A 86 -36.38 -32.95 -25.79
CA GLN A 86 -36.81 -33.05 -27.19
C GLN A 86 -35.89 -33.97 -28.02
N GLU A 87 -34.58 -33.86 -27.87
CA GLU A 87 -33.60 -34.74 -28.56
C GLU A 87 -33.68 -36.20 -28.08
N MET A 88 -33.94 -36.44 -26.80
CA MET A 88 -34.16 -37.79 -26.28
C MET A 88 -35.51 -38.38 -26.72
N ALA A 89 -36.56 -37.55 -26.84
CA ALA A 89 -37.88 -37.98 -27.33
C ALA A 89 -37.89 -38.31 -28.83
N ALA A 90 -37.00 -37.69 -29.60
CA ALA A 90 -36.81 -37.97 -31.03
C ALA A 90 -35.89 -39.17 -31.32
N ALA A 91 -35.28 -39.76 -30.30
CA ALA A 91 -34.36 -40.89 -30.44
C ALA A 91 -35.11 -42.19 -30.77
N LYS A 92 -34.53 -43.01 -31.64
CA LYS A 92 -35.14 -44.27 -32.09
C LYS A 92 -34.85 -45.44 -31.16
N ASP A 93 -33.69 -45.42 -30.50
CA ASP A 93 -33.19 -46.47 -29.61
C ASP A 93 -32.45 -45.87 -28.41
N PHE A 94 -32.30 -46.64 -27.32
CA PHE A 94 -31.59 -46.20 -26.11
C PHE A 94 -30.12 -45.83 -26.37
N THR A 95 -29.46 -46.51 -27.32
CA THR A 95 -28.09 -46.21 -27.74
C THR A 95 -28.00 -44.88 -28.51
N ASP A 96 -29.00 -44.56 -29.35
CA ASP A 96 -29.11 -43.28 -30.06
C ASP A 96 -29.38 -42.13 -29.07
N ALA A 97 -30.29 -42.33 -28.12
CA ALA A 97 -30.57 -41.36 -27.05
C ALA A 97 -29.31 -41.04 -26.24
N ARG A 98 -28.51 -42.06 -25.88
CA ARG A 98 -27.23 -41.88 -25.19
C ARG A 98 -26.22 -41.10 -26.02
N GLY A 99 -26.12 -41.37 -27.33
CA GLY A 99 -25.25 -40.65 -28.24
C GLY A 99 -25.64 -39.17 -28.40
N ARG A 100 -26.93 -38.87 -28.46
CA ARG A 100 -27.48 -37.51 -28.53
C ARG A 100 -27.27 -36.74 -27.23
N ALA A 101 -27.54 -37.37 -26.08
CA ALA A 101 -27.29 -36.78 -24.77
C ALA A 101 -25.80 -36.44 -24.56
N ALA A 102 -24.88 -37.32 -24.98
CA ALA A 102 -23.45 -37.05 -24.90
C ALA A 102 -23.04 -35.82 -25.73
N LYS A 103 -23.57 -35.67 -26.95
CA LYS A 103 -23.31 -34.51 -27.80
C LYS A 103 -23.88 -33.21 -27.22
N MET A 104 -25.07 -33.25 -26.62
CA MET A 104 -25.70 -32.11 -25.96
C MET A 104 -24.97 -31.69 -24.68
N LEU A 105 -24.48 -32.64 -23.89
CA LEU A 105 -23.66 -32.33 -22.72
C LEU A 105 -22.30 -31.74 -23.12
N GLN A 106 -21.71 -32.22 -24.23
CA GLN A 106 -20.47 -31.64 -24.76
C GLN A 106 -20.67 -30.20 -25.26
N SER A 107 -21.78 -29.89 -25.92
CA SER A 107 -22.08 -28.51 -26.34
C SER A 107 -22.41 -27.61 -25.14
N PHE A 108 -23.06 -28.15 -24.11
CA PHE A 108 -23.27 -27.45 -22.84
C PHE A 108 -21.95 -27.17 -22.11
N GLU A 109 -21.01 -28.13 -22.05
CA GLU A 109 -19.69 -27.94 -21.47
C GLU A 109 -18.90 -26.84 -22.19
N GLN A 110 -18.97 -26.80 -23.53
CA GLN A 110 -18.37 -25.75 -24.34
C GLN A 110 -19.02 -24.39 -24.07
N PHE A 111 -20.34 -24.34 -23.94
CA PHE A 111 -21.08 -23.13 -23.58
C PHE A 111 -20.71 -22.62 -22.18
N VAL A 112 -20.64 -23.50 -21.18
CA VAL A 112 -20.22 -23.16 -19.81
C VAL A 112 -18.76 -22.73 -19.78
N SER A 113 -17.88 -23.38 -20.55
CA SER A 113 -16.46 -23.01 -20.64
C SER A 113 -16.27 -21.67 -21.32
N ALA A 114 -17.03 -21.37 -22.37
CA ALA A 114 -17.02 -20.06 -23.03
C ALA A 114 -17.56 -18.97 -22.11
N ARG A 115 -18.68 -19.24 -21.42
CA ARG A 115 -19.28 -18.32 -20.44
C ARG A 115 -18.47 -18.18 -19.17
N SER A 116 -17.68 -19.18 -18.79
CA SER A 116 -16.69 -19.06 -17.72
C SER A 116 -15.54 -18.17 -18.18
N LYS A 117 -15.09 -18.25 -19.43
CA LYS A 117 -14.07 -17.32 -19.96
C LYS A 117 -14.58 -15.89 -20.15
N GLU A 118 -15.87 -15.69 -20.42
CA GLU A 118 -16.49 -14.36 -20.54
C GLU A 118 -16.99 -13.79 -19.19
N GLY A 119 -17.55 -14.64 -18.32
CA GLY A 119 -18.19 -14.27 -17.05
C GLY A 119 -17.30 -14.44 -15.83
N SER A 120 -16.32 -15.36 -15.87
CA SER A 120 -15.09 -15.17 -15.09
C SER A 120 -14.24 -14.21 -15.91
N GLY A 121 -14.15 -12.97 -15.46
CA GLY A 121 -12.99 -12.16 -15.81
C GLY A 121 -11.75 -12.92 -15.38
N GLY A 122 -11.19 -13.75 -16.26
CA GLY A 122 -9.90 -14.42 -16.09
C GLY A 122 -8.78 -13.41 -15.90
N THR A 123 -9.02 -12.15 -16.24
CA THR A 123 -8.24 -10.98 -15.85
C THR A 123 -8.68 -10.41 -14.49
N GLY A 124 -9.97 -10.24 -14.22
CA GLY A 124 -10.47 -9.60 -13.01
C GLY A 124 -10.27 -10.39 -11.70
N SER A 125 -10.54 -11.70 -11.69
CA SER A 125 -10.36 -12.54 -10.49
C SER A 125 -8.88 -12.80 -10.18
N GLN A 126 -8.06 -13.01 -11.21
CA GLN A 126 -6.62 -13.15 -11.08
C GLN A 126 -5.94 -11.83 -10.73
N ALA A 127 -6.31 -10.71 -11.36
CA ALA A 127 -5.79 -9.38 -11.00
C ALA A 127 -6.18 -8.99 -9.58
N ARG A 128 -7.41 -9.31 -9.13
CA ARG A 128 -7.83 -9.08 -7.75
C ARG A 128 -7.05 -9.94 -6.76
N ALA A 129 -6.68 -11.16 -7.13
CA ALA A 129 -5.80 -12.00 -6.31
C ALA A 129 -4.37 -11.45 -6.23
N GLU A 130 -3.82 -10.96 -7.35
CA GLU A 130 -2.49 -10.34 -7.39
C GLU A 130 -2.45 -9.01 -6.64
N GLU A 131 -3.50 -8.19 -6.73
CA GLU A 131 -3.65 -6.95 -5.96
C GLU A 131 -3.71 -7.24 -4.46
N ALA A 132 -4.50 -8.23 -4.04
CA ALA A 132 -4.54 -8.66 -2.63
C ALA A 132 -3.17 -9.14 -2.12
N LEU A 133 -2.37 -9.81 -2.95
CA LEU A 133 -1.01 -10.21 -2.59
C LEU A 133 -0.06 -8.99 -2.45
N ARG A 134 -0.16 -8.02 -3.36
CA ARG A 134 0.61 -6.76 -3.26
C ARG A 134 0.23 -5.98 -2.00
N GLU A 135 -1.06 -5.84 -1.71
CA GLU A 135 -1.54 -5.21 -0.50
C GLU A 135 -1.04 -5.94 0.76
N ASN A 136 -1.09 -7.28 0.78
CA ASN A 136 -0.58 -8.05 1.90
C ASN A 136 0.93 -7.84 2.14
N ALA A 137 1.72 -7.70 1.06
CA ALA A 137 3.14 -7.38 1.16
C ALA A 137 3.38 -5.97 1.71
N ILE A 138 2.59 -4.98 1.27
CA ILE A 138 2.65 -3.61 1.80
C ILE A 138 2.29 -3.61 3.29
N LEU A 139 1.21 -4.30 3.67
CA LEU A 139 0.78 -4.41 5.07
C LEU A 139 1.85 -5.09 5.94
N LYS A 140 2.48 -6.16 5.46
CA LYS A 140 3.60 -6.81 6.18
C LYS A 140 4.76 -5.84 6.40
N ARG A 141 5.13 -5.07 5.37
CA ARG A 141 6.18 -4.04 5.48
C ARG A 141 5.79 -2.94 6.47
N ALA A 142 4.54 -2.48 6.43
CA ALA A 142 4.03 -1.48 7.36
C ALA A 142 4.07 -1.98 8.81
N VAL A 143 3.64 -3.22 9.05
CA VAL A 143 3.69 -3.87 10.37
C VAL A 143 5.13 -4.03 10.86
N GLN A 144 6.07 -4.43 10.00
CA GLN A 144 7.49 -4.50 10.36
C GLN A 144 8.04 -3.13 10.76
N ILE A 145 7.73 -2.07 10.00
CA ILE A 145 8.15 -0.70 10.34
C ILE A 145 7.53 -0.26 11.67
N GLN A 146 6.25 -0.55 11.89
CA GLN A 146 5.58 -0.19 13.14
C GLN A 146 6.18 -0.94 14.33
N ASN A 147 6.49 -2.23 14.18
CA ASN A 147 7.14 -3.02 15.22
C ASN A 147 8.54 -2.46 15.54
N ALA A 148 9.34 -2.13 14.52
CA ALA A 148 10.65 -1.50 14.71
C ALA A 148 10.55 -0.17 15.44
N LYS A 149 9.60 0.70 15.06
CA LYS A 149 9.34 1.97 15.76
C LYS A 149 8.93 1.76 17.21
N LEU A 150 8.10 0.74 17.49
CA LEU A 150 7.69 0.41 18.85
C LEU A 150 8.87 -0.09 19.71
N GLN A 151 9.77 -0.89 19.13
CA GLN A 151 11.00 -1.32 19.80
C GLN A 151 11.95 -0.15 20.07
N GLU A 152 12.08 0.79 19.13
CA GLU A 152 12.89 1.98 19.33
C GLU A 152 12.32 2.87 20.44
N ALA A 153 10.99 3.03 20.49
CA ALA A 153 10.33 3.77 21.56
C ALA A 153 10.55 3.11 22.93
N SER A 154 10.40 1.78 23.02
CA SER A 154 10.62 1.07 24.29
C SER A 154 12.09 1.10 24.73
N ALA A 155 13.05 1.10 23.81
CA ALA A 155 14.46 1.30 24.12
C ALA A 155 14.71 2.71 24.69
N LYS A 156 14.15 3.75 24.07
CA LYS A 156 14.22 5.13 24.58
C LYS A 156 13.59 5.27 25.96
N ASP A 157 12.48 4.60 26.22
CA ASP A 157 11.84 4.60 27.54
C ASP A 157 12.74 3.98 28.61
N GLN A 158 13.48 2.91 28.28
CA GLN A 158 14.46 2.31 29.18
C GLN A 158 15.64 3.25 29.44
N GLU A 159 16.17 3.91 28.40
CA GLU A 159 17.24 4.91 28.55
C GLU A 159 16.79 6.09 29.42
N LEU A 160 15.58 6.60 29.19
CA LEU A 160 14.98 7.66 29.99
C LEU A 160 14.81 7.25 31.45
N ALA A 161 14.38 6.01 31.71
CA ALA A 161 14.28 5.48 33.08
C ALA A 161 15.67 5.42 33.74
N GLY A 162 16.70 4.95 33.03
CA GLY A 162 18.08 4.93 33.51
C GLY A 162 18.63 6.33 33.82
N LEU A 163 18.39 7.30 32.93
CA LEU A 163 18.78 8.70 33.15
C LEU A 163 18.07 9.31 34.36
N LYS A 164 16.76 9.07 34.54
CA LYS A 164 16.02 9.53 35.72
C LYS A 164 16.60 8.98 37.01
N GLN A 165 16.95 7.70 37.03
CA GLN A 165 17.60 7.09 38.19
C GLN A 165 18.96 7.74 38.47
N LEU A 166 19.79 7.95 37.45
CA LEU A 166 21.10 8.57 37.59
C LEU A 166 20.99 10.02 38.10
N VAL A 167 20.03 10.79 37.59
CA VAL A 167 19.74 12.15 38.08
C VAL A 167 19.33 12.10 39.55
N GLY A 168 18.47 11.15 39.95
CA GLY A 168 18.11 10.95 41.36
C GLY A 168 19.33 10.68 42.25
N GLN A 169 20.22 9.80 41.81
CA GLN A 169 21.47 9.50 42.52
C GLN A 169 22.37 10.74 42.68
N TYR A 170 22.50 11.56 41.63
CA TYR A 170 23.27 12.80 41.71
C TYR A 170 22.62 13.84 42.64
N GLN A 171 21.29 13.93 42.65
CA GLN A 171 20.57 14.82 43.57
C GLN A 171 20.79 14.40 45.03
N GLU A 172 20.74 13.10 45.34
CA GLU A 172 21.03 12.59 46.68
C GLU A 172 22.48 12.85 47.10
N ARG A 173 23.43 12.62 46.19
CA ARG A 173 24.85 12.89 46.44
C ARG A 173 25.10 14.38 46.68
N LEU A 174 24.45 15.26 45.92
CA LEU A 174 24.53 16.70 46.11
C LEU A 174 24.01 17.09 47.49
N ARG A 175 22.82 16.59 47.86
CA ARG A 175 22.24 16.84 49.20
C ARG A 175 23.15 16.35 50.32
N HIS A 176 23.79 15.19 50.17
CA HIS A 176 24.75 14.69 51.14
C HIS A 176 25.97 15.61 51.26
N LEU A 177 26.52 16.05 50.13
CA LEU A 177 27.66 16.98 50.11
C LEU A 177 27.30 18.33 50.73
N GLU A 178 26.13 18.88 50.42
CA GLU A 178 25.62 20.11 51.03
C GLU A 178 25.52 20.00 52.55
N LEU A 179 24.94 18.90 53.06
CA LEU A 179 24.87 18.63 54.49
C LEU A 179 26.26 18.48 55.13
N SER A 180 27.18 17.78 54.47
CA SER A 180 28.56 17.61 54.95
C SER A 180 29.34 18.93 54.98
N ASN A 181 29.12 19.80 53.99
CA ASN A 181 29.76 21.10 53.92
C ASN A 181 29.22 22.03 55.02
N TYR A 182 27.89 22.01 55.23
CA TYR A 182 27.25 22.75 56.31
C TYR A 182 27.75 22.31 57.70
N SER A 183 27.83 21.00 57.96
CA SER A 183 28.34 20.50 59.24
C SER A 183 29.80 20.87 59.47
N LEU A 184 30.64 20.79 58.44
CA LEU A 184 32.02 21.24 58.50
C LEU A 184 32.12 22.74 58.76
N ALA A 185 31.32 23.56 58.08
CA ALA A 185 31.27 25.01 58.29
C ALA A 185 30.90 25.36 59.74
N LEU A 186 29.88 24.69 60.31
CA LEU A 186 29.50 24.86 61.72
C LEU A 186 30.62 24.46 62.68
N HIS A 187 31.30 23.33 62.42
CA HIS A 187 32.43 22.90 63.24
C HIS A 187 33.60 23.88 63.19
N LEU A 188 33.92 24.42 62.01
CA LEU A 188 34.97 25.43 61.84
C LEU A 188 34.63 26.73 62.55
N GLN A 189 33.37 27.18 62.46
CA GLN A 189 32.91 28.35 63.19
C GLN A 189 33.08 28.15 64.70
N LYS A 190 32.61 27.03 65.24
CA LYS A 190 32.76 26.70 66.66
C LYS A 190 34.22 26.65 67.10
N ALA A 191 35.10 26.00 66.34
CA ALA A 191 36.53 25.93 66.67
C ALA A 191 37.21 27.32 66.62
N THR A 192 36.77 28.20 65.73
CA THR A 192 37.27 29.58 65.63
C THR A 192 36.79 30.42 66.82
N ASP A 193 35.51 30.29 67.18
CA ASP A 193 34.92 30.97 68.34
C ASP A 193 35.59 30.51 69.64
N ASP A 194 35.76 29.20 69.86
CA ASP A 194 36.46 28.65 71.04
C ASP A 194 37.94 29.10 71.09
N ARG A 195 38.61 29.22 69.94
CA ARG A 195 39.98 29.75 69.88
C ARG A 195 40.03 31.24 70.22
N SER A 196 39.03 32.02 69.81
CA SER A 196 38.94 33.44 70.16
C SER A 196 38.71 33.64 71.66
N GLN A 197 37.90 32.78 72.30
CA GLN A 197 37.65 32.83 73.74
C GLN A 197 38.86 32.39 74.56
N THR A 198 39.62 31.40 74.10
CA THR A 198 40.82 30.91 74.78
C THR A 198 42.03 31.84 74.59
N ALA A 199 42.15 32.52 73.44
CA ALA A 199 43.20 33.52 73.20
C ALA A 199 43.00 34.83 73.99
N ASN A 200 41.76 35.16 74.36
CA ASN A 200 41.43 36.37 75.11
C ASN A 200 41.25 36.11 76.61
N ARG A 201 41.54 34.89 77.08
CA ARG A 201 41.49 34.54 78.50
C ARG A 201 42.83 34.90 79.15
N PRO A 202 42.87 35.82 80.14
CA PRO A 202 44.11 36.16 80.83
C PRO A 202 44.67 34.92 81.54
N PRO A 203 46.00 34.72 81.58
CA PRO A 203 46.60 33.56 82.23
C PRO A 203 46.25 33.58 83.72
N ASP A 204 45.78 32.43 84.22
CA ASP A 204 45.40 32.24 85.62
C ASP A 204 46.68 32.25 86.47
N VAL A 205 46.87 33.29 87.27
CA VAL A 205 48.04 33.44 88.15
C VAL A 205 47.60 33.04 89.57
N PHE A 206 48.03 31.85 90.01
CA PHE A 206 47.97 31.42 91.40
C PHE A 206 49.21 31.86 92.17
#